data_AF-A0A842V1E4-F1
#
_entry.id   AF-A0A842V1E4-F1
#
_cell.length_a   1.000
_cell.length_b   1.000
_cell.length_c   1.000
_cell.angle_alpha   90.00
_cell.angle_beta   90.00
_cell.angle_gamma   90.00
#
_symmetry.space_group_name_H-M   'P 1'
#
loop_
_entity.id
_entity.type
_entity.pdbx_description
1 polymer ?
#
loop_
_entity_poly.entity_id
_entity_poly.type
_entity_poly.pdbx_seq_one_letter_code
_entity_poly.pdbx_strand_id
1 'polypeptide(L)'
;MTGASIADYVAGDSYMPKKKQQAKNIEDIVSAWRDRKPSEHVKIYGEHMHTDNQADLMNNVFTTAVDDAYNTFVQQVEKVGKKDDEKISKEDEMYQVLNAYMEAFVKKLNPKAFKLFEEEVKDGLTKESQKHEQLLTLYQNVVGQEAARDIMQYAAEIKRKGLKVRDLKTRLRESKDETAKAAMGKLNERAFTMHIDHLDPGLYQQELHKQLQSKGYDFEDAAKKAQFYTTPAQALTGFHQGLVSDALSGKAYKEIGVKKKEGKKAE
;
A
#
# COMPACT_ATOMS: atom_id res chain seq x y z
N MET A 1 15.88 5.69 50.43
CA MET A 1 14.80 4.98 49.71
C MET A 1 14.04 6.04 48.91
N THR A 2 14.49 6.28 47.69
CA THR A 2 13.95 7.31 46.80
C THR A 2 13.03 6.62 45.80
N GLY A 3 11.73 6.88 45.93
CA GLY A 3 10.70 6.40 45.01
C GLY A 3 10.89 7.02 43.63
N ALA A 4 10.93 6.18 42.61
CA ALA A 4 10.88 6.61 41.23
C ALA A 4 9.53 7.30 40.95
N SER A 5 9.60 8.40 40.21
CA SER A 5 8.50 9.28 39.85
C SER A 5 7.66 8.67 38.73
N ILE A 6 6.36 9.00 38.71
CA ILE A 6 5.37 8.65 37.66
C ILE A 6 5.80 9.16 36.26
N ALA A 7 6.85 9.98 36.17
CA ALA A 7 7.47 10.40 34.92
C ALA A 7 8.15 9.25 34.12
N ASP A 8 8.39 8.08 34.71
CA ASP A 8 9.02 6.94 34.03
C ASP A 8 8.03 6.03 33.26
N TYR A 9 6.74 6.42 33.16
CA TYR A 9 5.68 5.59 32.56
C TYR A 9 5.12 6.06 31.20
N VAL A 10 5.83 6.95 30.49
CA VAL A 10 5.49 7.32 29.10
C VAL A 10 6.68 7.14 28.16
N ALA A 11 7.52 6.12 28.42
CA ALA A 11 8.19 5.39 27.35
C ALA A 11 7.22 4.30 26.90
N GLY A 12 6.22 4.69 26.11
CA GLY A 12 5.34 3.75 25.45
C GLY A 12 6.16 2.97 24.44
N ASP A 13 6.68 1.83 24.90
CA ASP A 13 7.33 0.79 24.12
C ASP A 13 6.85 0.81 22.66
N SER A 14 7.80 1.04 21.76
CA SER A 14 7.72 0.61 20.36
C SER A 14 7.45 -0.90 20.37
N TYR A 15 6.18 -1.27 20.36
CA TYR A 15 5.72 -2.66 20.48
C TYR A 15 5.75 -3.35 19.11
N MET A 16 6.92 -3.33 18.46
CA MET A 16 7.24 -4.42 17.57
C MET A 16 7.54 -5.66 18.43
N PRO A 17 6.94 -6.82 18.16
CA PRO A 17 7.33 -8.06 18.81
C PRO A 17 8.84 -8.22 18.71
N LYS A 18 9.49 -8.59 19.80
CA LYS A 18 10.92 -8.98 19.87
C LYS A 18 11.14 -10.24 19.02
N LYS A 19 11.17 -10.03 17.70
CA LYS A 19 11.56 -10.81 16.52
C LYS A 19 10.72 -10.23 15.37
N LYS A 20 11.29 -9.33 14.57
CA LYS A 20 10.71 -8.86 13.31
C LYS A 20 10.44 -10.07 12.42
N GLN A 21 9.25 -10.65 12.51
CA GLN A 21 8.75 -11.49 11.44
C GLN A 21 8.44 -10.50 10.32
N GLN A 22 9.44 -10.19 9.48
CA GLN A 22 9.27 -9.33 8.32
C GLN A 22 8.10 -9.91 7.52
N ALA A 23 7.00 -9.14 7.44
CA ALA A 23 5.85 -9.54 6.67
C ALA A 23 6.30 -9.74 5.22
N LYS A 24 5.92 -10.86 4.60
CA LYS A 24 6.42 -11.24 3.27
C LYS A 24 5.42 -10.92 2.17
N ASN A 25 4.16 -10.70 2.53
CA ASN A 25 3.04 -10.52 1.62
C ASN A 25 1.90 -9.74 2.33
N ILE A 26 0.86 -9.35 1.58
CA ILE A 26 -0.29 -8.56 2.09
C ILE A 26 -1.09 -9.35 3.12
N GLU A 27 -1.20 -10.66 2.98
CA GLU A 27 -1.99 -11.48 3.89
C GLU A 27 -1.37 -11.57 5.28
N ASP A 28 -0.04 -11.70 5.37
CA ASP A 28 0.69 -11.69 6.64
C ASP A 28 0.40 -10.39 7.41
N ILE A 29 0.42 -9.26 6.69
CA ILE A 29 0.16 -7.93 7.23
C ILE A 29 -1.28 -7.85 7.74
N VAL A 30 -2.25 -8.22 6.90
CA VAL A 30 -3.67 -8.14 7.24
C VAL A 30 -4.06 -9.11 8.36
N SER A 31 -3.46 -10.30 8.41
CA SER A 31 -3.65 -11.25 9.49
C SER A 31 -3.16 -10.67 10.82
N ALA A 32 -2.01 -9.99 10.84
CA ALA A 32 -1.49 -9.34 12.05
C ALA A 32 -2.41 -8.22 12.58
N TRP A 33 -3.26 -7.65 11.72
CA TRP A 33 -4.25 -6.64 12.10
C TRP A 33 -5.53 -7.23 12.71
N ARG A 34 -5.96 -8.42 12.27
CA ARG A 34 -7.26 -9.02 12.65
C ARG A 34 -7.36 -9.43 14.12
N ASP A 35 -6.24 -9.77 14.74
CA ASP A 35 -6.21 -10.27 16.13
C ASP A 35 -6.13 -9.15 17.18
N ARG A 36 -6.48 -7.92 16.80
CA ARG A 36 -6.31 -6.71 17.62
C ARG A 36 -7.63 -6.18 18.16
N LYS A 37 -7.57 -5.53 19.33
CA LYS A 37 -8.75 -4.98 19.98
C LYS A 37 -9.21 -3.70 19.27
N PRO A 38 -10.53 -3.45 19.12
CA PRO A 38 -11.06 -2.22 18.53
C PRO A 38 -10.49 -0.93 19.13
N SER A 39 -10.19 -0.94 20.44
CA SER A 39 -9.59 0.20 21.15
C SER A 39 -8.18 0.59 20.66
N GLU A 40 -7.51 -0.27 19.91
CA GLU A 40 -6.14 -0.03 19.42
C GLU A 40 -6.10 0.43 17.95
N HIS A 41 -7.24 0.50 17.27
CA HIS A 41 -7.27 0.68 15.82
C HIS A 41 -6.57 1.94 15.32
N VAL A 42 -6.76 3.09 15.98
CA VAL A 42 -6.06 4.34 15.61
C VAL A 42 -4.56 4.20 15.79
N LYS A 43 -4.11 3.53 16.85
CA LYS A 43 -2.68 3.27 17.11
C LYS A 43 -2.10 2.35 16.04
N ILE A 44 -2.78 1.25 15.71
CA ILE A 44 -2.34 0.29 14.68
C ILE A 44 -2.24 0.96 13.32
N TYR A 45 -3.24 1.75 12.96
CA TYR A 45 -3.20 2.52 11.72
C TYR A 45 -2.05 3.55 11.73
N GLY A 46 -1.81 4.21 12.86
CA GLY A 46 -0.66 5.11 13.03
C GLY A 46 0.68 4.40 12.87
N GLU A 47 0.85 3.23 13.49
CA GLU A 47 2.04 2.39 13.32
C GLU A 47 2.22 1.99 11.85
N HIS A 48 1.16 1.52 11.18
CA HIS A 48 1.19 1.20 9.75
C HIS A 48 1.64 2.39 8.91
N MET A 49 1.11 3.58 9.18
CA MET A 49 1.40 4.81 8.43
C MET A 49 2.76 5.43 8.78
N HIS A 50 3.50 4.93 9.77
CA HIS A 50 4.82 5.45 10.12
C HIS A 50 5.80 5.30 8.94
N THR A 51 6.60 6.35 8.67
CA THR A 51 7.47 6.42 7.47
C THR A 51 8.42 5.23 7.36
N ASP A 52 9.04 4.79 8.47
CA ASP A 52 9.92 3.62 8.46
C ASP A 52 9.21 2.32 8.09
N ASN A 53 7.95 2.15 8.55
CA ASN A 53 7.17 0.96 8.23
C ASN A 53 6.69 1.00 6.77
N GLN A 54 6.25 2.17 6.31
CA GLN A 54 5.89 2.40 4.91
C GLN A 54 7.09 2.13 3.99
N ALA A 55 8.29 2.59 4.35
CA ALA A 55 9.52 2.33 3.59
C ALA A 55 9.92 0.84 3.61
N ASP A 56 9.83 0.17 4.77
CA ASP A 56 10.10 -1.27 4.89
C ASP A 56 9.15 -2.10 4.02
N LEU A 57 7.86 -1.80 4.06
CA LEU A 57 6.84 -2.45 3.23
C LEU A 57 7.10 -2.20 1.73
N MET A 58 7.37 -0.96 1.34
CA MET A 58 7.68 -0.62 -0.04
C MET A 58 8.86 -1.43 -0.55
N ASN A 59 10.00 -1.36 0.15
CA ASN A 59 11.25 -1.93 -0.32
C ASN A 59 11.23 -3.47 -0.28
N ASN A 60 10.71 -4.05 0.81
CA ASN A 60 10.87 -5.49 1.05
C ASN A 60 9.69 -6.33 0.53
N VAL A 61 8.49 -5.75 0.41
CA VAL A 61 7.29 -6.46 -0.04
C VAL A 61 6.93 -6.07 -1.47
N PHE A 62 6.66 -4.79 -1.72
CA PHE A 62 6.10 -4.36 -3.01
C PHE A 62 7.13 -4.29 -4.12
N THR A 63 8.26 -3.59 -3.92
CA THR A 63 9.34 -3.50 -4.91
C THR A 63 9.89 -4.89 -5.24
N THR A 64 10.15 -5.72 -4.24
CA THR A 64 10.57 -7.12 -4.45
C THR A 64 9.58 -7.90 -5.32
N ALA A 65 8.27 -7.76 -5.08
CA ALA A 65 7.26 -8.46 -5.87
C ALA A 65 7.20 -7.97 -7.33
N VAL A 66 7.33 -6.66 -7.55
CA VAL A 66 7.40 -6.09 -8.91
C VAL A 66 8.67 -6.57 -9.64
N ASP A 67 9.81 -6.61 -8.95
CA ASP A 67 11.08 -7.08 -9.50
C ASP A 67 11.00 -8.54 -9.95
N ASP A 68 10.47 -9.40 -9.08
CA ASP A 68 10.24 -10.82 -9.37
C ASP A 68 9.26 -11.01 -10.55
N ALA A 69 8.20 -10.20 -10.60
CA ALA A 69 7.22 -10.22 -11.68
C ALA A 69 7.82 -9.78 -13.03
N TYR A 70 8.62 -8.71 -13.04
CA TYR A 70 9.32 -8.24 -14.22
C TYR A 70 10.32 -9.29 -14.74
N ASN A 71 11.10 -9.91 -13.85
CA ASN A 71 12.04 -10.97 -14.22
C ASN A 71 11.31 -12.20 -14.80
N THR A 72 10.18 -12.57 -14.20
CA THR A 72 9.31 -13.65 -14.71
C THR A 72 8.77 -13.33 -16.11
N PHE A 73 8.34 -12.08 -16.32
CA PHE A 73 7.93 -11.60 -17.64
C PHE A 73 9.05 -11.72 -18.68
N VAL A 74 10.28 -11.27 -18.35
CA VAL A 74 11.43 -11.37 -19.25
C VAL A 74 11.71 -12.82 -19.64
N GLN A 75 11.71 -13.74 -18.67
CA GLN A 75 11.88 -15.17 -18.94
C GLN A 75 10.74 -15.76 -19.79
N GLN A 76 9.51 -15.31 -19.59
CA GLN A 76 8.38 -15.79 -20.38
C GLN A 76 8.45 -15.30 -21.84
N VAL A 77 8.92 -14.07 -22.06
CA VAL A 77 9.20 -13.55 -23.41
C VAL A 77 10.24 -14.41 -24.14
N GLU A 78 11.29 -14.85 -23.44
CA GLU A 78 12.30 -15.74 -24.00
C GLU A 78 11.72 -17.12 -24.34
N LYS A 79 10.83 -17.67 -23.49
CA LYS A 79 10.16 -18.95 -23.73
C LYS A 79 9.23 -18.94 -24.94
N VAL A 80 8.56 -17.82 -25.22
CA VAL A 80 7.76 -17.67 -26.46
C VAL A 80 8.64 -17.43 -27.70
N GLY A 81 9.97 -17.48 -27.54
CA GLY A 81 10.95 -17.48 -28.62
C GLY A 81 11.17 -16.12 -29.28
N LYS A 82 10.76 -15.02 -28.62
CA LYS A 82 10.81 -13.68 -29.21
C LYS A 82 12.07 -12.92 -28.82
N LYS A 83 12.77 -12.38 -29.81
CA LYS A 83 13.91 -11.47 -29.60
C LYS A 83 13.45 -10.02 -29.45
N ASP A 84 14.33 -9.17 -28.94
CA ASP A 84 14.03 -7.76 -28.64
C ASP A 84 13.44 -6.96 -29.81
N ASP A 85 13.92 -7.18 -31.03
CA ASP A 85 13.44 -6.48 -32.23
C ASP A 85 12.23 -7.14 -32.90
N GLU A 86 11.80 -8.29 -32.40
CA GLU A 86 10.63 -9.01 -32.88
C GLU A 86 9.36 -8.52 -32.18
N LYS A 87 8.23 -8.64 -32.88
CA LYS A 87 6.92 -8.31 -32.35
C LYS A 87 6.27 -9.51 -31.67
N ILE A 88 5.67 -9.25 -30.52
CA ILE A 88 4.56 -10.07 -30.01
C ILE A 88 3.33 -9.63 -30.80
N SER A 89 2.71 -10.55 -31.51
CA SER A 89 1.56 -10.26 -32.39
C SER A 89 0.48 -11.33 -32.35
N LYS A 90 0.77 -12.52 -31.83
CA LYS A 90 -0.25 -13.53 -31.58
C LYS A 90 -0.90 -13.28 -30.23
N GLU A 91 -2.21 -13.46 -30.18
CA GLU A 91 -3.00 -13.24 -28.97
C GLU A 91 -2.60 -14.19 -27.84
N ASP A 92 -2.33 -15.46 -28.13
CA ASP A 92 -1.87 -16.43 -27.11
C ASP A 92 -0.48 -16.07 -26.56
N GLU A 93 0.47 -15.66 -27.42
CA GLU A 93 1.81 -15.23 -27.00
C GLU A 93 1.71 -14.00 -26.08
N MET A 94 0.83 -13.06 -26.41
CA MET A 94 0.54 -11.87 -25.62
C MET A 94 -0.02 -12.21 -24.23
N TYR A 95 -1.07 -13.04 -24.17
CA TYR A 95 -1.64 -13.43 -22.88
C TYR A 95 -0.65 -14.22 -22.04
N GLN A 96 0.14 -15.13 -22.63
CA GLN A 96 1.16 -15.87 -21.90
C GLN A 96 2.16 -14.94 -21.20
N VAL A 97 2.70 -13.93 -21.89
CA VAL A 97 3.68 -13.02 -21.28
C VAL A 97 3.06 -12.08 -20.24
N LEU A 98 1.86 -11.54 -20.51
CA LEU A 98 1.19 -10.62 -19.58
C LEU A 98 0.64 -11.36 -18.35
N ASN A 99 0.13 -12.58 -18.54
CA ASN A 99 -0.32 -13.44 -17.44
C ASN A 99 0.87 -13.79 -16.55
N ALA A 100 2.02 -14.17 -17.11
CA ALA A 100 3.20 -14.50 -16.31
C ALA A 100 3.65 -13.35 -15.38
N TYR A 101 3.58 -12.10 -15.86
CA TYR A 101 3.83 -10.92 -15.01
C TYR A 101 2.82 -10.83 -13.85
N MET A 102 1.52 -10.82 -14.17
CA MET A 102 0.46 -10.66 -13.16
C MET A 102 0.43 -11.83 -12.17
N GLU A 103 0.63 -13.07 -12.62
CA GLU A 103 0.70 -14.26 -11.77
C GLU A 103 1.83 -14.14 -10.77
N ALA A 104 3.05 -13.85 -11.23
CA ALA A 104 4.21 -13.73 -10.35
C ALA A 104 3.99 -12.65 -9.29
N PHE A 105 3.42 -11.50 -9.70
CA PHE A 105 3.12 -10.40 -8.81
C PHE A 105 2.07 -10.77 -7.75
N VAL A 106 0.92 -11.27 -8.19
CA VAL A 106 -0.20 -11.64 -7.29
C VAL A 106 0.18 -12.80 -6.39
N LYS A 107 0.84 -13.84 -6.92
CA LYS A 107 1.30 -15.00 -6.14
C LYS A 107 2.22 -14.59 -5.00
N LYS A 108 3.07 -13.58 -5.23
CA LYS A 108 3.98 -13.06 -4.22
C LYS A 108 3.23 -12.28 -3.14
N LEU A 109 2.32 -11.39 -3.55
CA LEU A 109 1.66 -10.47 -2.61
C LEU A 109 0.41 -11.04 -1.94
N ASN A 110 -0.29 -11.98 -2.56
CA ASN A 110 -1.58 -12.51 -2.11
C ASN A 110 -1.69 -14.02 -2.42
N PRO A 111 -0.82 -14.86 -1.81
CA PRO A 111 -0.63 -16.26 -2.20
C PRO A 111 -1.88 -17.14 -2.03
N LYS A 112 -2.73 -16.93 -1.01
CA LYS A 112 -3.97 -17.70 -0.86
C LYS A 112 -5.00 -17.29 -1.88
N ALA A 113 -5.14 -15.99 -2.15
CA ALA A 113 -6.04 -15.53 -3.23
C ALA A 113 -5.59 -16.08 -4.59
N PHE A 114 -4.29 -16.13 -4.84
CA PHE A 114 -3.74 -16.77 -6.04
C PHE A 114 -4.03 -18.27 -6.09
N LYS A 115 -3.91 -18.98 -4.96
CA LYS A 115 -4.21 -20.42 -4.89
C LYS A 115 -5.67 -20.72 -5.23
N LEU A 116 -6.62 -19.91 -4.74
CA LEU A 116 -8.04 -20.03 -5.09
C LEU A 116 -8.25 -19.82 -6.60
N PHE A 117 -7.60 -18.82 -7.18
CA PHE A 117 -7.60 -18.63 -8.63
C PHE A 117 -7.03 -19.86 -9.38
N GLU A 118 -5.93 -20.45 -8.93
CA GLU A 118 -5.38 -21.66 -9.55
C GLU A 118 -6.32 -22.86 -9.47
N GLU A 119 -7.08 -22.99 -8.38
CA GLU A 119 -8.12 -24.03 -8.21
C GLU A 119 -9.27 -23.80 -9.21
N GLU A 120 -9.78 -22.56 -9.34
CA GLU A 120 -10.81 -22.20 -10.32
C GLU A 120 -10.36 -22.37 -11.78
N VAL A 121 -9.09 -22.07 -12.08
CA VAL A 121 -8.51 -22.24 -13.42
C VAL A 121 -8.38 -23.73 -13.78
N LYS A 122 -7.92 -24.57 -12.84
CA LYS A 122 -7.77 -26.02 -13.04
C LYS A 122 -9.10 -26.72 -13.33
N ASP A 123 -10.20 -26.20 -12.78
CA ASP A 123 -11.51 -26.83 -12.84
C ASP A 123 -12.37 -26.41 -14.07
N GLY A 124 -11.87 -25.56 -14.98
CA GLY A 124 -12.69 -25.22 -16.17
C GLY A 124 -12.16 -24.21 -17.19
N LEU A 125 -10.98 -23.62 -17.00
CA LEU A 125 -10.46 -22.62 -17.96
C LEU A 125 -9.48 -23.24 -18.95
N THR A 126 -9.92 -23.37 -20.20
CA THR A 126 -9.11 -23.96 -21.28
C THR A 126 -8.43 -22.93 -22.19
N LYS A 127 -8.83 -21.65 -22.11
CA LYS A 127 -8.28 -20.58 -22.98
C LYS A 127 -7.51 -19.52 -22.18
N GLU A 128 -6.33 -19.14 -22.68
CA GLU A 128 -5.47 -18.10 -22.08
C GLU A 128 -6.17 -16.74 -21.95
N SER A 129 -7.11 -16.42 -22.83
CA SER A 129 -7.89 -15.18 -22.76
C SER A 129 -8.82 -15.12 -21.54
N GLN A 130 -9.47 -16.23 -21.19
CA GLN A 130 -10.37 -16.29 -20.02
C GLN A 130 -9.57 -16.21 -18.72
N LYS A 131 -8.44 -16.93 -18.70
CA LYS A 131 -7.46 -16.84 -17.62
C LYS A 131 -6.96 -15.41 -17.43
N HIS A 132 -6.67 -14.70 -18.52
CA HIS A 132 -6.23 -13.31 -18.49
C HIS A 132 -7.26 -12.39 -17.84
N GLU A 133 -8.55 -12.50 -18.20
CA GLU A 133 -9.61 -11.65 -17.64
C GLU A 133 -9.77 -11.82 -16.11
N GLN A 134 -9.77 -13.07 -15.63
CA GLN A 134 -9.85 -13.35 -14.20
C GLN A 134 -8.60 -12.90 -13.44
N LEU A 135 -7.42 -13.18 -14.00
CA LEU A 135 -6.15 -12.78 -13.41
C LEU A 135 -6.01 -11.26 -13.37
N LEU A 136 -6.46 -10.56 -14.41
CA LEU A 136 -6.50 -9.10 -14.45
C LEU A 136 -7.39 -8.54 -13.33
N THR A 137 -8.53 -9.17 -13.06
CA THR A 137 -9.40 -8.79 -11.93
C THR A 137 -8.69 -8.97 -10.59
N LEU A 138 -7.99 -10.09 -10.42
CA LEU A 138 -7.21 -10.33 -9.20
C LEU A 138 -6.04 -9.35 -9.06
N TYR A 139 -5.35 -9.05 -10.15
CA TYR A 139 -4.29 -8.03 -10.20
C TYR A 139 -4.82 -6.64 -9.86
N GLN A 140 -5.98 -6.23 -10.42
CA GLN A 140 -6.68 -4.99 -10.09
C GLN A 140 -7.04 -4.87 -8.60
N ASN A 141 -7.39 -5.98 -7.94
CA ASN A 141 -7.66 -5.97 -6.51
C ASN A 141 -6.38 -5.71 -5.68
N VAL A 142 -5.21 -6.03 -6.22
CA VAL A 142 -3.92 -5.81 -5.56
C VAL A 142 -3.37 -4.42 -5.86
N VAL A 143 -3.42 -3.95 -7.10
CA VAL A 143 -2.80 -2.66 -7.52
C VAL A 143 -3.78 -1.51 -7.77
N GLY A 144 -5.08 -1.79 -7.85
CA GLY A 144 -6.10 -0.81 -8.26
C GLY A 144 -6.36 -0.79 -9.77
N GLN A 145 -7.53 -0.27 -10.15
CA GLN A 145 -7.96 -0.25 -11.56
C GLN A 145 -7.11 0.65 -12.45
N GLU A 146 -6.67 1.80 -11.93
CA GLU A 146 -5.88 2.77 -12.70
C GLU A 146 -4.51 2.19 -13.05
N ALA A 147 -3.79 1.63 -12.09
CA ALA A 147 -2.48 0.99 -12.34
C ALA A 147 -2.58 -0.27 -13.22
N ALA A 148 -3.70 -0.99 -13.15
CA ALA A 148 -3.94 -2.12 -14.05
C ALA A 148 -4.29 -1.72 -15.49
N ARG A 149 -4.62 -0.44 -15.74
CA ARG A 149 -4.96 0.06 -17.08
C ARG A 149 -3.80 -0.08 -18.05
N ASP A 150 -2.56 0.00 -17.56
CA ASP A 150 -1.38 -0.17 -18.40
C ASP A 150 -1.30 -1.56 -19.02
N ILE A 151 -1.57 -2.61 -18.24
CA ILE A 151 -1.60 -3.99 -18.75
C ILE A 151 -2.70 -4.15 -19.81
N MET A 152 -3.88 -3.58 -19.57
CA MET A 152 -4.98 -3.58 -20.55
C MET A 152 -4.58 -2.83 -21.84
N GLN A 153 -3.92 -1.69 -21.70
CA GLN A 153 -3.44 -0.90 -22.82
C GLN A 153 -2.36 -1.66 -23.62
N TYR A 154 -1.44 -2.36 -22.95
CA TYR A 154 -0.42 -3.17 -23.61
C TYR A 154 -1.05 -4.31 -24.40
N ALA A 155 -2.02 -5.01 -23.81
CA ALA A 155 -2.78 -6.05 -24.53
C ALA A 155 -3.48 -5.47 -25.77
N ALA A 156 -4.16 -4.33 -25.64
CA ALA A 156 -4.84 -3.67 -26.77
C ALA A 156 -3.86 -3.21 -27.86
N GLU A 157 -2.71 -2.65 -27.50
CA GLU A 157 -1.68 -2.23 -28.45
C GLU A 157 -1.05 -3.41 -29.19
N ILE A 158 -0.80 -4.52 -28.49
CA ILE A 158 -0.28 -5.75 -29.08
C ILE A 158 -1.29 -6.30 -30.09
N LYS A 159 -2.58 -6.40 -29.73
CA LYS A 159 -3.63 -6.84 -30.68
C LYS A 159 -3.73 -5.96 -31.92
N ARG A 160 -3.60 -4.64 -31.77
CA ARG A 160 -3.81 -3.69 -32.88
C ARG A 160 -2.64 -3.64 -33.87
N LYS A 161 -1.40 -3.60 -33.38
CA LYS A 161 -0.21 -3.29 -34.22
C LYS A 161 1.00 -4.20 -33.95
N GLY A 162 0.90 -5.09 -32.97
CA GLY A 162 2.03 -5.75 -32.34
C GLY A 162 2.96 -4.76 -31.61
N LEU A 163 3.57 -5.18 -30.51
CA LEU A 163 4.63 -4.41 -29.85
C LEU A 163 5.94 -5.16 -29.96
N LYS A 164 7.04 -4.41 -30.19
CA LYS A 164 8.37 -4.99 -30.08
C LYS A 164 8.60 -5.41 -28.63
N VAL A 165 9.28 -6.54 -28.46
CA VAL A 165 9.67 -7.04 -27.14
C VAL A 165 10.43 -5.98 -26.34
N ARG A 166 11.39 -5.27 -26.97
CA ARG A 166 12.17 -4.21 -26.30
C ARG A 166 11.28 -3.10 -25.74
N ASP A 167 10.28 -2.67 -26.51
CA ASP A 167 9.38 -1.59 -26.10
C ASP A 167 8.51 -2.03 -24.91
N LEU A 168 8.02 -3.27 -24.94
CA LEU A 168 7.22 -3.84 -23.85
C LEU A 168 8.05 -4.01 -22.56
N LYS A 169 9.27 -4.54 -22.67
CA LYS A 169 10.23 -4.62 -21.55
C LYS A 169 10.52 -3.25 -20.96
N THR A 170 10.76 -2.25 -21.81
CA THR A 170 11.08 -0.89 -21.36
C THR A 170 9.92 -0.27 -20.59
N ARG A 171 8.70 -0.35 -21.14
CA ARG A 171 7.49 0.18 -20.47
C ARG A 171 7.21 -0.48 -19.13
N LEU A 172 7.25 -1.83 -19.08
CA LEU A 172 7.06 -2.56 -17.82
C LEU A 172 8.15 -2.27 -16.80
N ARG A 173 9.39 -2.03 -17.24
CA ARG A 173 10.48 -1.63 -16.35
C ARG A 173 10.27 -0.22 -15.79
N GLU A 174 9.77 0.70 -16.61
CA GLU A 174 9.51 2.09 -16.22
C GLU A 174 8.29 2.20 -15.29
N SER A 175 7.29 1.34 -15.44
CA SER A 175 6.09 1.32 -14.58
C SER A 175 6.27 0.63 -13.23
N LYS A 176 7.47 0.11 -12.92
CA LYS A 176 7.71 -0.70 -11.71
C LYS A 176 7.40 0.08 -10.43
N ASP A 177 7.93 1.29 -10.32
CA ASP A 177 7.76 2.14 -9.14
C ASP A 177 6.29 2.53 -8.94
N GLU A 178 5.59 2.84 -10.04
CA GLU A 178 4.17 3.19 -10.01
C GLU A 178 3.31 1.99 -9.61
N THR A 179 3.62 0.80 -10.11
CA THR A 179 2.95 -0.45 -9.74
C THR A 179 3.13 -0.75 -8.25
N ALA A 180 4.36 -0.63 -7.72
CA ALA A 180 4.64 -0.84 -6.30
C ALA A 180 3.90 0.18 -5.42
N LYS A 181 3.92 1.46 -5.80
CA LYS A 181 3.18 2.54 -5.12
C LYS A 181 1.68 2.29 -5.14
N ALA A 182 1.13 1.86 -6.26
CA ALA A 182 -0.30 1.59 -6.39
C ALA A 182 -0.73 0.42 -5.49
N ALA A 183 0.06 -0.67 -5.46
CA ALA A 183 -0.18 -1.79 -4.57
C ALA A 183 -0.13 -1.40 -3.07
N MET A 184 0.86 -0.59 -2.70
CA MET A 184 0.96 -0.03 -1.36
C MET A 184 -0.21 0.90 -1.04
N GLY A 185 -0.66 1.69 -2.01
CA GLY A 185 -1.87 2.51 -1.92
C GLY A 185 -3.11 1.67 -1.58
N LYS A 186 -3.32 0.53 -2.25
CA LYS A 186 -4.42 -0.40 -1.92
C LYS A 186 -4.29 -1.00 -0.53
N LEU A 187 -3.07 -1.30 -0.07
CA LEU A 187 -2.85 -1.74 1.31
C LEU A 187 -3.20 -0.63 2.31
N ASN A 188 -2.83 0.62 2.03
CA ASN A 188 -3.14 1.77 2.87
C ASN A 188 -4.64 2.05 2.94
N GLU A 189 -5.36 1.97 1.81
CA GLU A 189 -6.83 2.02 1.77
C GLU A 189 -7.43 0.91 2.63
N ARG A 190 -6.93 -0.32 2.50
CA ARG A 190 -7.41 -1.45 3.30
C ARG A 190 -7.17 -1.25 4.79
N ALA A 191 -6.00 -0.75 5.18
CA ALA A 191 -5.69 -0.42 6.56
C ALA A 191 -6.66 0.64 7.11
N PHE A 192 -6.95 1.67 6.32
CA PHE A 192 -7.92 2.70 6.68
C PHE A 192 -9.32 2.12 6.87
N THR A 193 -9.83 1.33 5.91
CA THR A 193 -11.16 0.71 6.01
C THR A 193 -11.25 -0.22 7.22
N MET A 194 -10.20 -1.00 7.49
CA MET A 194 -10.19 -1.96 8.59
C MET A 194 -10.09 -1.32 9.98
N HIS A 195 -9.51 -0.12 10.10
CA HIS A 195 -9.20 0.46 11.40
C HIS A 195 -9.90 1.78 11.69
N ILE A 196 -10.18 2.58 10.65
CA ILE A 196 -10.63 3.96 10.82
C ILE A 196 -12.06 4.15 10.32
N ASP A 197 -12.40 3.64 9.14
CA ASP A 197 -13.66 3.95 8.45
C ASP A 197 -14.92 3.51 9.22
N HIS A 198 -14.82 2.45 10.00
CA HIS A 198 -15.92 1.93 10.81
C HIS A 198 -16.05 2.60 12.19
N LEU A 199 -15.16 3.52 12.56
CA LEU A 199 -15.17 4.14 13.89
C LEU A 199 -16.35 5.11 14.01
N ASP A 200 -16.83 5.32 15.24
CA ASP A 200 -17.84 6.34 15.51
C ASP A 200 -17.37 7.70 14.97
N PRO A 201 -18.27 8.49 14.34
CA PRO A 201 -17.92 9.79 13.81
C PRO A 201 -17.23 10.68 14.86
N GLY A 202 -16.07 11.22 14.52
CA GLY A 202 -15.31 12.10 15.40
C GLY A 202 -14.34 11.39 16.34
N LEU A 203 -14.43 10.07 16.55
CA LEU A 203 -13.52 9.33 17.44
C LEU A 203 -12.07 9.38 16.92
N TYR A 204 -11.90 9.19 15.61
CA TYR A 204 -10.58 9.30 14.97
C TYR A 204 -9.96 10.69 15.17
N GLN A 205 -10.76 11.75 14.95
CA GLN A 205 -10.36 13.14 15.16
C GLN A 205 -9.99 13.39 16.63
N GLN A 206 -10.77 12.87 17.58
CA GLN A 206 -10.44 12.98 19.00
C GLN A 206 -9.10 12.34 19.35
N GLU A 207 -8.83 11.14 18.85
CA GLU A 207 -7.55 10.46 19.10
C GLU A 207 -6.37 11.18 18.44
N LEU A 208 -6.54 11.65 17.20
CA LEU A 208 -5.53 12.47 16.53
C LEU A 208 -5.26 13.78 17.29
N HIS A 209 -6.29 14.43 17.84
CA HIS A 209 -6.12 15.62 18.66
C HIS A 209 -5.36 15.32 19.96
N LYS A 210 -5.63 14.21 20.64
CA LYS A 210 -4.85 13.78 21.82
C LYS A 210 -3.37 13.59 21.46
N GLN A 211 -3.08 12.94 20.34
CA GLN A 211 -1.70 12.75 19.86
C GLN A 211 -1.02 14.07 19.48
N LEU A 212 -1.75 15.00 18.86
CA LEU A 212 -1.28 16.34 18.54
C LEU A 212 -0.89 17.11 19.82
N GLN A 213 -1.73 17.06 20.85
CA GLN A 213 -1.47 17.69 22.14
C GLN A 213 -0.28 17.09 22.87
N SER A 214 -0.11 15.76 22.86
CA SER A 214 1.02 15.10 23.50
C SER A 214 2.36 15.46 22.84
N LYS A 215 2.36 15.78 21.54
CA LYS A 215 3.52 16.32 20.81
C LYS A 215 3.72 17.83 20.96
N GLY A 216 2.95 18.49 21.82
CA GLY A 216 3.11 19.91 22.13
C GLY A 216 2.55 20.86 21.07
N TYR A 217 1.57 20.41 20.29
CA TYR A 217 0.87 21.25 19.32
C TYR A 217 -0.52 21.67 19.84
N ASP A 218 -1.10 22.71 19.24
CA ASP A 218 -2.48 23.13 19.41
C ASP A 218 -3.06 23.70 18.11
N PHE A 219 -4.37 23.91 18.05
CA PHE A 219 -4.99 24.62 16.94
C PHE A 219 -4.68 26.12 16.99
N GLU A 220 -4.61 26.76 15.83
CA GLU A 220 -4.37 28.20 15.70
C GLU A 220 -5.47 29.02 16.38
N ASP A 221 -6.73 28.61 16.16
CA ASP A 221 -7.95 29.21 16.70
C ASP A 221 -9.11 28.18 16.81
N ALA A 222 -10.26 28.65 17.31
CA ALA A 222 -11.46 27.81 17.48
C ALA A 222 -12.10 27.36 16.15
N ALA A 223 -11.98 28.16 15.09
CA ALA A 223 -12.53 27.83 13.77
C ALA A 223 -11.74 26.69 13.11
N LYS A 224 -10.40 26.70 13.22
CA LYS A 224 -9.52 25.60 12.77
C LYS A 224 -9.77 24.32 13.54
N LYS A 225 -9.94 24.42 14.86
CA LYS A 225 -10.37 23.29 15.69
C LYS A 225 -11.70 22.72 15.21
N ALA A 226 -12.70 23.56 14.96
CA ALA A 226 -13.99 23.11 14.45
C ALA A 226 -13.86 22.44 13.06
N GLN A 227 -13.11 23.04 12.15
CA GLN A 227 -12.84 22.50 10.81
C GLN A 227 -12.24 21.09 10.89
N PHE A 228 -11.24 20.88 11.75
CA PHE A 228 -10.62 19.58 11.96
C PHE A 228 -11.62 18.51 12.40
N TYR A 229 -12.51 18.82 13.35
CA TYR A 229 -13.53 17.87 13.81
C TYR A 229 -14.62 17.57 12.76
N THR A 230 -14.83 18.46 11.81
CA THR A 230 -15.74 18.25 10.67
C THR A 230 -15.06 17.65 9.44
N THR A 231 -13.73 17.53 9.44
CA THR A 231 -12.98 17.00 8.29
C THR A 231 -13.20 15.49 8.18
N PRO A 232 -13.55 14.96 7.00
CA PRO A 232 -13.71 13.52 6.79
C PRO A 232 -12.43 12.77 7.17
N ALA A 233 -12.57 11.60 7.82
CA ALA A 233 -11.44 10.81 8.29
C ALA A 233 -10.43 10.47 7.18
N GLN A 234 -10.92 10.19 5.97
CA GLN A 234 -10.08 9.92 4.79
C GLN A 234 -9.13 11.08 4.46
N ALA A 235 -9.59 12.33 4.63
CA ALA A 235 -8.77 13.52 4.38
C ALA A 235 -7.71 13.77 5.45
N LEU A 236 -7.82 13.10 6.61
CA LEU A 236 -6.86 13.20 7.72
C LEU A 236 -5.78 12.12 7.70
N THR A 237 -5.78 11.22 6.70
CA THR A 237 -4.79 10.13 6.58
C THR A 237 -3.36 10.66 6.41
N GLY A 238 -3.15 11.61 5.49
CA GLY A 238 -1.85 12.26 5.29
C GLY A 238 -1.39 13.08 6.52
N PHE A 239 -2.34 13.68 7.24
CA PHE A 239 -2.05 14.36 8.50
C PHE A 239 -1.58 13.38 9.57
N HIS A 240 -2.27 12.25 9.73
CA HIS A 240 -1.89 11.21 10.69
C HIS A 240 -0.49 10.66 10.39
N GLN A 241 -0.18 10.37 9.11
CA GLN A 241 1.16 9.96 8.68
C GLN A 241 2.26 10.95 9.10
N GLY A 242 2.02 12.25 8.85
CA GLY A 242 2.94 13.32 9.26
C GLY A 242 3.07 13.39 10.78
N LEU A 243 1.96 13.25 11.50
CA LEU A 243 1.90 13.25 12.96
C LEU A 243 2.73 12.12 13.56
N VAL A 244 2.57 10.87 13.09
CA VAL A 244 3.30 9.72 13.67
C VAL A 244 4.77 9.70 13.30
N SER A 245 5.15 10.19 12.12
CA SER A 245 6.53 10.12 11.62
C SER A 245 7.43 11.26 12.12
N ASP A 246 6.95 12.08 13.06
CA ASP A 246 7.61 13.33 13.50
C ASP A 246 8.01 14.26 12.34
N ALA A 247 7.38 14.06 11.18
CA ALA A 247 7.60 14.77 9.94
C ALA A 247 6.48 15.77 9.68
N LEU A 248 5.87 16.31 10.76
CA LEU A 248 5.00 17.48 10.72
C LEU A 248 5.80 18.70 10.28
N SER A 249 6.17 18.74 9.00
CA SER A 249 6.93 19.80 8.36
C SER A 249 6.13 20.33 7.16
N GLY A 250 6.19 21.64 6.92
CA GLY A 250 5.60 22.27 5.73
C GLY A 250 4.07 22.36 5.66
N LYS A 251 3.53 22.59 4.46
CA LYS A 251 2.13 23.01 4.19
C LYS A 251 1.02 22.24 4.94
N ALA A 252 1.22 20.97 5.28
CA ALA A 252 0.21 20.13 5.96
C ALA A 252 -0.25 20.66 7.33
N TYR A 253 0.62 21.33 8.12
CA TYR A 253 0.19 21.95 9.39
C TYR A 253 -0.66 23.22 9.17
N LYS A 254 -0.39 23.98 8.09
CA LYS A 254 -1.13 25.21 7.76
C LYS A 254 -2.53 24.93 7.25
N GLU A 255 -2.69 23.86 6.47
CA GLU A 255 -3.98 23.51 5.88
C GLU A 255 -5.00 23.09 6.97
N ILE A 256 -4.54 22.43 8.03
CA ILE A 256 -5.37 22.01 9.17
C ILE A 256 -5.35 23.06 10.32
N GLY A 257 -4.48 24.06 10.24
CA GLY A 257 -4.40 25.17 11.20
C GLY A 257 -3.87 24.75 12.57
N VAL A 258 -2.75 24.01 12.58
CA VAL A 258 -2.09 23.53 13.80
C VAL A 258 -0.76 24.26 13.98
N LYS A 259 -0.48 24.73 15.20
CA LYS A 259 0.76 25.41 15.59
C LYS A 259 1.44 24.69 16.75
N LYS A 260 2.77 24.75 16.81
CA LYS A 260 3.53 24.29 17.98
C LYS A 260 3.25 25.25 19.13
N LYS A 261 2.99 24.74 20.33
CA LYS A 261 2.89 25.60 21.52
C LYS A 261 4.26 26.24 21.73
N GLU A 262 4.28 27.58 21.72
CA GLU A 262 5.46 28.29 22.20
C GLU A 262 5.65 27.88 23.66
N GLY A 263 6.80 27.27 23.97
CA GLY A 263 7.13 26.96 25.34
C GLY A 263 7.04 28.25 26.16
N LYS A 264 6.34 28.22 27.30
CA LYS A 264 6.59 29.21 28.33
C LYS A 264 8.10 29.20 28.55
N LYS A 265 8.77 30.35 28.32
CA LYS A 265 10.12 30.54 28.85
C LYS A 265 10.04 30.17 30.33
N ALA A 266 10.91 29.26 30.76
CA ALA A 266 11.15 29.08 32.17
C ALA A 266 11.61 30.44 32.71
N GLU A 267 10.74 31.10 33.46
CA GLU A 267 11.13 32.17 34.39
C GLU A 267 11.80 31.56 35.62
#